data_AF-B8CP27-F1
#
_entry.id   AF-B8CP27-F1
#
_cell.length_a   1.000
_cell.length_b   1.000
_cell.length_c   1.000
_cell.angle_alpha   90.00
_cell.angle_beta   90.00
_cell.angle_gamma   90.00
#
_symmetry.space_group_name_H-M   'P 1'
#
loop_
_entity.id
_entity.type
_entity.pdbx_description
1 polymer ?
#
loop_
_entity_poly.entity_id
_entity_poly.type
_entity_poly.pdbx_seq_one_letter_code
_entity_poly.pdbx_strand_id
1 'polypeptide(L)'
;MKTPVDKMLNQHQQLVHSENVSVLSHVQREKEDWVLHTVMIEDCDTPFKFKRRKKYKCLKGARVNMTYYSATEGIAGFEIDVFKVVRIKRS
;
A
#
# COMPACT_ATOMS: atom_id res chain seq x y z
N MET A 1 -4.45 -2.02 -32.01
CA MET A 1 -3.94 -3.13 -31.18
C MET A 1 -3.88 -2.64 -29.74
N LYS A 2 -4.64 -3.24 -28.81
CA LYS A 2 -4.71 -2.76 -27.41
C LYS A 2 -3.41 -3.08 -26.69
N THR A 3 -2.78 -2.09 -26.06
CA THR A 3 -1.48 -2.26 -25.41
C THR A 3 -1.63 -3.08 -24.11
N PRO A 4 -0.56 -3.72 -23.59
CA PRO A 4 -0.61 -4.45 -22.32
C PRO A 4 -1.08 -3.58 -21.14
N VAL A 5 -0.86 -2.26 -21.24
CA VAL A 5 -1.27 -1.25 -20.25
C VAL A 5 -2.80 -1.08 -20.22
N ASP A 6 -3.47 -1.13 -21.38
CA ASP A 6 -4.93 -0.99 -21.49
C ASP A 6 -5.70 -2.19 -20.91
N LYS A 7 -5.08 -3.37 -20.91
CA LYS A 7 -5.64 -4.58 -20.27
C LYS A 7 -5.50 -4.52 -18.74
N MET A 8 -4.44 -3.89 -18.22
CA MET A 8 -4.23 -3.71 -16.78
C MET A 8 -5.14 -2.62 -16.19
N LEU A 9 -5.43 -1.57 -16.97
CA LEU A 9 -6.36 -0.50 -16.59
C LEU A 9 -7.84 -0.95 -16.58
N ASN A 10 -8.23 -1.91 -17.42
CA ASN A 10 -9.60 -2.44 -17.44
C ASN A 10 -9.93 -3.39 -16.28
N GLN A 11 -8.94 -4.01 -15.63
CA GLN A 11 -9.17 -4.84 -14.43
C GLN A 11 -9.25 -4.03 -13.13
N HIS A 12 -8.95 -2.73 -13.16
CA HIS A 12 -8.66 -1.94 -11.96
C HIS A 12 -9.16 -0.48 -12.02
N GLN A 13 -10.46 -0.27 -12.23
CA GLN A 13 -11.07 1.07 -12.20
C GLN A 13 -11.00 1.79 -10.82
N GLN A 14 -10.49 1.14 -9.77
CA GLN A 14 -10.46 1.68 -8.39
C GLN A 14 -9.03 1.91 -7.86
N LEU A 15 -8.02 1.94 -8.73
CA LEU A 15 -6.65 2.26 -8.31
C LEU A 15 -6.49 3.77 -8.17
N VAL A 16 -6.15 4.20 -6.96
CA VAL A 16 -5.78 5.58 -6.64
C VAL A 16 -4.26 5.71 -6.75
N HIS A 17 -3.81 6.81 -7.34
CA HIS A 17 -2.41 7.19 -7.39
C HIS A 17 -2.18 8.45 -6.56
N SER A 18 -1.19 8.41 -5.67
CA SER A 18 -0.77 9.56 -4.87
C SER A 18 0.73 9.76 -5.02
N GLU A 19 1.14 11.02 -5.16
CA GLU A 19 2.53 11.41 -5.37
C GLU A 19 3.02 12.28 -4.22
N ASN A 20 4.32 12.16 -3.91
CA ASN A 20 5.03 12.98 -2.93
C ASN A 20 4.34 13.06 -1.55
N VAL A 21 3.77 11.94 -1.08
CA VAL A 21 3.12 11.88 0.24
C VAL A 21 4.13 11.53 1.34
N SER A 22 3.99 12.14 2.52
CA SER A 22 4.89 11.91 3.66
C SER A 22 4.54 10.64 4.41
N VAL A 23 5.54 9.84 4.76
CA VAL A 23 5.35 8.66 5.60
C VAL A 23 5.59 8.98 7.08
N LEU A 24 4.53 8.93 7.89
CA LEU A 24 4.59 9.09 9.36
C LEU A 24 5.24 7.89 10.06
N SER A 25 4.86 6.67 9.63
CA SER A 25 5.40 5.45 10.21
C SER A 25 5.45 4.31 9.20
N HIS A 26 6.39 3.38 9.41
CA HIS A 26 6.52 2.16 8.61
C HIS A 26 6.83 0.99 9.55
N VAL A 27 5.83 0.15 9.79
CA VAL A 27 5.93 -1.06 10.60
C VAL A 27 6.11 -2.27 9.69
N GLN A 28 7.05 -3.15 10.04
CA GLN A 28 7.32 -4.40 9.33
C GLN A 28 7.17 -5.57 10.30
N ARG A 29 6.26 -6.50 10.02
CA ARG A 29 6.03 -7.69 10.84
C ARG A 29 6.25 -8.94 10.02
N GLU A 30 7.08 -9.84 10.51
CA GLU A 30 7.25 -11.16 9.90
C GLU A 30 6.01 -12.01 10.20
N LYS A 31 5.50 -12.69 9.17
CA LYS A 31 4.39 -13.63 9.23
C LYS A 31 4.68 -14.73 8.21
N GLU A 32 5.09 -15.89 8.70
CA GLU A 32 5.50 -17.02 7.87
C GLU A 32 6.57 -16.58 6.86
N ASP A 33 6.36 -16.85 5.56
CA ASP A 33 7.26 -16.48 4.46
C ASP A 33 7.16 -15.00 4.01
N TRP A 34 6.31 -14.21 4.68
CA TRP A 34 6.00 -12.84 4.29
C TRP A 34 6.38 -11.85 5.38
N VAL A 35 6.76 -10.66 4.94
CA VAL A 35 6.85 -9.46 5.75
C VAL A 35 5.65 -8.59 5.41
N LEU A 36 4.80 -8.38 6.40
CA LEU A 36 3.67 -7.46 6.32
C LEU A 36 4.17 -6.05 6.62
N HIS A 37 3.97 -5.16 5.65
CA HIS A 37 4.30 -3.75 5.77
C HIS A 37 3.02 -2.97 6.01
N THR A 38 3.06 -2.10 7.03
CA THR A 38 2.01 -1.12 7.28
C THR A 38 2.64 0.26 7.31
N VAL A 39 2.12 1.15 6.49
CA VAL A 39 2.59 2.51 6.30
C VAL A 39 1.46 3.46 6.67
N MET A 40 1.76 4.46 7.49
CA MET A 40 0.85 5.57 7.78
C MET A 40 1.35 6.81 7.05
N ILE A 41 0.42 7.57 6.49
CA ILE A 41 0.69 8.79 5.72
C ILE A 41 0.21 9.99 6.53
N GLU A 42 0.88 11.14 6.38
CA GLU A 42 0.41 12.40 6.98
C GLU A 42 -1.03 12.69 6.54
N ASP A 43 -1.86 13.17 7.47
CA ASP A 43 -3.26 13.52 7.26
C ASP A 43 -4.15 12.37 6.71
N CYS A 44 -3.79 11.11 6.98
CA CYS A 44 -4.59 9.94 6.63
C CYS A 44 -4.59 8.88 7.74
N ASP A 45 -5.78 8.62 8.28
CA ASP A 45 -5.98 7.65 9.37
C ASP A 45 -6.07 6.19 8.88
N THR A 46 -6.30 5.98 7.59
CA THR A 46 -6.42 4.64 7.02
C THR A 46 -5.03 4.05 6.74
N PRO A 47 -4.73 2.84 7.24
CA PRO A 47 -3.42 2.22 7.06
C PRO A 47 -3.20 1.71 5.63
N PHE A 48 -2.01 1.94 5.11
CA PHE A 48 -1.55 1.41 3.82
C PHE A 48 -0.79 0.11 4.03
N LYS A 49 -1.31 -0.99 3.48
CA LYS A 49 -0.76 -2.34 3.68
C LYS A 49 -0.24 -2.95 2.39
N PHE A 50 0.92 -3.60 2.47
CA PHE A 50 1.44 -4.48 1.42
C PHE A 50 2.29 -5.59 2.02
N LYS A 51 2.56 -6.64 1.23
CA LYS A 51 3.39 -7.77 1.65
C LYS A 51 4.59 -7.94 0.71
N ARG A 52 5.74 -8.33 1.27
CA ARG A 52 6.95 -8.71 0.52
C ARG A 52 7.56 -9.95 1.15
N ARG A 53 8.32 -10.75 0.40
CA ARG A 53 9.03 -11.93 0.96
C ARG A 53 10.26 -11.57 1.79
N LYS A 54 10.73 -10.31 1.71
CA LYS A 54 11.91 -9.81 2.42
C LYS A 54 11.59 -8.46 3.05
N LYS A 55 12.31 -8.12 4.12
CA LYS A 55 12.29 -6.77 4.71
C LYS A 55 12.59 -5.74 3.64
N TYR A 56 11.98 -4.58 3.80
CA TYR A 56 12.12 -3.46 2.89
C TYR A 56 12.83 -2.30 3.59
N LYS A 57 13.38 -1.37 2.82
CA LYS A 57 13.96 -0.15 3.37
C LYS A 57 12.91 0.57 4.21
N CYS A 58 13.29 1.03 5.41
CA CYS A 58 12.40 1.83 6.23
C CYS A 58 11.96 3.08 5.45
N LEU A 59 10.66 3.40 5.50
CA LEU A 59 10.07 4.51 4.74
C LEU A 59 9.69 5.68 5.64
N LYS A 60 9.77 5.52 6.97
CA LYS A 60 9.49 6.59 7.94
C LYS A 60 10.27 7.86 7.61
N GLY A 61 9.57 8.99 7.56
CA GLY A 61 10.12 10.31 7.23
C GLY A 61 10.46 10.53 5.76
N ALA A 62 10.23 9.55 4.88
CA ALA A 62 10.45 9.72 3.45
C ALA A 62 9.17 10.19 2.74
N ARG A 63 9.37 10.85 1.60
CA ARG A 63 8.32 11.09 0.61
C ARG A 63 8.24 9.91 -0.36
N VAL A 64 7.04 9.49 -0.69
CA VAL A 64 6.81 8.33 -1.57
C VAL A 64 5.71 8.61 -2.59
N ASN A 65 5.81 7.95 -3.73
CA ASN A 65 4.73 7.81 -4.69
C ASN A 65 4.13 6.41 -4.53
N MET A 66 2.80 6.32 -4.53
CA MET A 66 2.09 5.07 -4.28
C MET A 66 0.88 4.88 -5.18
N THR A 67 0.57 3.61 -5.45
CA THR A 67 -0.64 3.19 -6.15
C THR A 67 -1.32 2.12 -5.31
N TYR A 68 -2.59 2.32 -4.98
CA TYR A 68 -3.34 1.51 -4.03
C TYR A 68 -4.83 1.48 -4.35
N TYR A 69 -5.58 0.63 -3.67
CA TYR A 69 -7.05 0.60 -3.73
C TYR A 69 -7.63 0.41 -2.32
N SER A 70 -8.85 0.89 -2.11
CA SER A 70 -9.62 0.67 -0.88
C SER A 70 -10.01 -0.79 -0.74
N ALA A 71 -9.84 -1.34 0.46
CA ALA A 71 -10.28 -2.67 0.80
C ALA A 71 -10.69 -2.69 2.28
N THR A 72 -11.42 -3.73 2.67
CA THR A 72 -11.78 -3.96 4.06
C THR A 72 -11.08 -5.24 4.53
N GLU A 73 -10.64 -5.26 5.78
CA GLU A 73 -9.99 -6.41 6.41
C GLU A 73 -10.72 -6.78 7.70
N GLY A 74 -11.14 -8.04 7.81
CA GLY A 74 -11.75 -8.59 9.01
C GLY A 74 -10.68 -8.94 10.05
N ILE A 75 -10.71 -8.31 11.22
CA ILE A 75 -9.82 -8.57 12.35
C ILE A 75 -10.68 -8.81 13.59
N ALA A 76 -10.58 -10.02 14.17
CA ALA A 76 -11.27 -10.41 15.40
C ALA A 76 -12.79 -10.13 15.41
N GLY A 77 -13.45 -10.30 14.25
CA GLY A 77 -14.89 -10.06 14.10
C GLY A 77 -15.27 -8.61 13.76
N PHE A 78 -14.29 -7.71 13.64
CA PHE A 78 -14.49 -6.33 13.20
C PHE A 78 -13.98 -6.12 11.78
N GLU A 79 -14.69 -5.33 10.99
CA GLU A 79 -14.24 -4.87 9.68
C GLU A 79 -13.51 -3.53 9.80
N ILE A 80 -12.32 -3.45 9.23
CA ILE A 80 -11.50 -2.24 9.24
C ILE A 80 -11.13 -1.88 7.81
N ASP A 81 -11.27 -0.60 7.47
CA ASP A 81 -10.85 -0.07 6.18
C ASP A 81 -9.32 0.01 6.10
N VAL A 82 -8.79 -0.42 4.96
CA VAL A 82 -7.36 -0.45 4.66
C VAL A 82 -7.12 -0.07 3.20
N PHE A 83 -5.95 0.48 2.93
CA PHE A 83 -5.50 0.67 1.55
C PHE A 83 -4.50 -0.42 1.17
N LYS A 84 -4.83 -1.25 0.19
CA LYS A 84 -3.92 -2.26 -0.34
C LYS A 84 -3.01 -1.63 -1.40
N VAL A 85 -1.72 -1.58 -1.09
CA VAL A 85 -0.71 -0.96 -1.95
C VAL A 85 -0.17 -1.95 -2.96
N VAL A 86 -0.26 -1.57 -4.24
CA VAL A 86 0.30 -2.32 -5.38
C VAL A 86 1.74 -1.87 -5.65
N ARG A 87 1.98 -0.56 -5.58
CA ARG A 87 3.30 0.04 -5.84
C ARG A 87 3.59 1.11 -4.81
N ILE A 88 4.83 1.13 -4.32
CA ILE A 88 5.39 2.18 -3.49
C ILE A 88 6.84 2.41 -3.89
N LYS A 89 7.20 3.67 -4.13
CA LYS A 89 8.56 4.08 -4.51
C LYS A 89 8.90 5.35 -3.73
N ARG A 90 10.12 5.44 -3.21
CA ARG A 90 10.64 6.72 -2.72
C ARG A 90 10.76 7.71 -3.89
N SER A 91 10.33 8.94 -3.66
CA SER A 91 10.48 10.06 -4.58
C SER A 91 11.96 10.46 -4.69
#